data_AF-A0A948EFS2-F1
#
_entry.id   AF-A0A948EFS2-F1
#
_cell.length_a   1.000
_cell.length_b   1.000
_cell.length_c   1.000
_cell.angle_alpha   90.00
_cell.angle_beta   90.00
_cell.angle_gamma   90.00
#
_symmetry.space_group_name_H-M   'P 1'
#
loop_
_entity.id
_entity.type
_entity.pdbx_description
1 polymer ?
#
loop_
_entity_poly.entity_id
_entity_poly.type
_entity_poly.pdbx_seq_one_letter_code
_entity_poly.pdbx_strand_id
1 'polypeptide(L)'
;MLAFNFSKIFAARGIVKPVPYLIEQGLSPNYATKVANSRFVRLDLPNLERLCIILNCTPNDLLEWTPSAKNKANPDHPLYPLKREEEKMIKLAQVINSLPIESLDEVQQAVESIKEKKKAASAS
;
A
#
# COMPACT_ATOMS: atom_id res chain seq x y z
N MET A 1 -5.15 -16.50 8.49
CA MET A 1 -5.59 -16.49 7.10
C MET A 1 -4.89 -15.36 6.38
N LEU A 2 -4.20 -15.66 5.29
CA LEU A 2 -3.68 -14.65 4.38
C LEU A 2 -4.79 -14.20 3.44
N ALA A 3 -4.85 -12.91 3.17
CA ALA A 3 -5.78 -12.31 2.23
C ALA A 3 -5.13 -11.11 1.52
N PHE A 4 -5.68 -10.73 0.37
CA PHE A 4 -5.28 -9.47 -0.25
C PHE A 4 -5.95 -8.29 0.44
N ASN A 5 -5.23 -7.18 0.60
CA ASN A 5 -5.77 -5.91 1.06
C ASN A 5 -5.16 -4.75 0.27
N PHE A 6 -5.85 -4.36 -0.80
CA PHE A 6 -5.42 -3.25 -1.64
C PHE A 6 -5.83 -1.88 -1.07
N SER A 7 -6.82 -1.84 -0.17
CA SER A 7 -7.30 -0.59 0.42
C SER A 7 -6.19 0.14 1.18
N LYS A 8 -5.31 -0.60 1.87
CA LYS A 8 -4.16 -0.04 2.60
C LYS A 8 -3.19 0.69 1.67
N ILE A 9 -2.84 0.10 0.53
CA ILE A 9 -1.87 0.71 -0.40
C ILE A 9 -2.49 1.91 -1.12
N PHE A 10 -3.78 1.89 -1.48
CA PHE A 10 -4.45 3.07 -2.04
C PHE A 10 -4.41 4.25 -1.08
N ALA A 11 -4.75 4.02 0.20
CA ALA A 11 -4.69 5.06 1.22
C ALA A 11 -3.25 5.60 1.41
N ALA A 12 -2.26 4.70 1.51
CA ALA A 12 -0.86 5.06 1.68
C ALA A 12 -0.30 5.90 0.50
N ARG A 13 -0.82 5.68 -0.71
CA ARG A 13 -0.44 6.41 -1.93
C ARG A 13 -1.30 7.64 -2.20
N GLY A 14 -2.26 7.96 -1.34
CA GLY A 14 -3.18 9.09 -1.56
C GLY A 14 -4.14 8.88 -2.73
N ILE A 15 -4.38 7.64 -3.15
CA ILE A 15 -5.29 7.32 -4.25
C ILE A 15 -6.73 7.30 -3.72
N VAL A 16 -7.46 8.40 -3.97
CA VAL A 16 -8.84 8.58 -3.48
C VAL A 16 -9.86 7.78 -4.29
N LYS A 17 -9.63 7.62 -5.60
CA LYS A 17 -10.53 6.90 -6.52
C LYS A 17 -9.79 5.73 -7.19
N PRO A 18 -9.72 4.55 -6.52
CA PRO A 18 -8.92 3.43 -7.02
C PRO A 18 -9.35 2.92 -8.40
N VAL A 19 -10.65 2.79 -8.67
CA VAL A 19 -11.13 2.22 -9.94
C VAL A 19 -10.75 3.09 -11.14
N PRO A 20 -11.06 4.40 -11.17
CA PRO A 20 -10.60 5.28 -12.26
C PRO A 20 -9.08 5.27 -12.43
N TYR A 21 -8.32 5.39 -11.33
CA TYR A 21 -6.86 5.36 -11.36
C TYR A 21 -6.32 4.09 -12.03
N LEU A 22 -6.83 2.92 -11.66
CA LEU A 22 -6.40 1.64 -12.23
C LEU A 22 -6.75 1.52 -13.73
N ILE A 23 -7.89 2.08 -14.15
CA ILE A 23 -8.28 2.11 -15.57
C ILE A 23 -7.34 3.00 -16.38
N GLU A 24 -6.94 4.16 -15.84
CA GLU A 24 -5.95 5.05 -16.46
C GLU A 24 -4.57 4.36 -16.62
N GLN A 25 -4.25 3.41 -15.74
CA GLN A 25 -3.07 2.55 -15.84
C GLN A 25 -3.26 1.33 -16.79
N GLY A 26 -4.35 1.31 -17.56
CA GLY A 26 -4.63 0.31 -18.59
C GLY A 26 -5.22 -1.00 -18.08
N LEU A 27 -5.81 -1.03 -16.89
CA LEU A 27 -6.55 -2.20 -16.40
C LEU A 27 -8.00 -2.17 -16.90
N SER A 28 -8.59 -3.35 -17.14
CA SER A 28 -10.01 -3.42 -17.51
C SER A 28 -10.90 -2.99 -16.33
N PRO A 29 -12.09 -2.38 -16.58
CA PRO A 29 -12.97 -1.91 -15.52
C PRO A 29 -13.36 -3.01 -14.50
N ASN A 30 -13.61 -4.22 -15.00
CA ASN A 30 -13.93 -5.37 -14.16
C ASN A 30 -12.76 -5.77 -13.26
N TYR A 31 -11.53 -5.77 -13.80
CA TYR A 31 -10.35 -6.09 -13.03
C TYR A 31 -10.04 -5.00 -12.00
N ALA A 32 -10.09 -3.72 -12.41
CA ALA A 32 -9.91 -2.58 -11.52
C ALA A 32 -10.88 -2.61 -10.33
N THR A 33 -12.16 -2.95 -10.57
CA THR A 33 -13.17 -3.09 -9.52
C THR A 33 -12.85 -4.23 -8.55
N LYS A 34 -12.35 -5.37 -9.03
CA LYS A 34 -11.94 -6.48 -8.16
C LYS A 34 -10.75 -6.11 -7.29
N VAL A 35 -9.76 -5.41 -7.85
CA VAL A 35 -8.58 -4.91 -7.12
C VAL A 35 -9.00 -3.90 -6.06
N ALA A 36 -9.77 -2.87 -6.44
CA ALA A 36 -10.23 -1.82 -5.53
C ALA A 36 -10.97 -2.37 -4.29
N ASN A 37 -11.73 -3.46 -4.47
CA ASN A 37 -12.52 -4.09 -3.43
C ASN A 37 -11.83 -5.28 -2.74
N SER A 38 -10.56 -5.57 -3.06
CA SER A 38 -9.81 -6.73 -2.56
C SER A 38 -10.53 -8.08 -2.74
N ARG A 39 -11.28 -8.23 -3.85
CA ARG A 39 -12.08 -9.43 -4.15
C ARG A 39 -11.29 -10.50 -4.90
N PHE A 40 -10.08 -10.79 -4.44
CA PHE A 40 -9.26 -11.87 -4.99
C PHE A 40 -9.06 -12.97 -3.95
N VAL A 41 -9.32 -14.21 -4.37
CA VAL A 41 -8.88 -15.41 -3.64
C VAL A 41 -7.54 -15.90 -4.19
N ARG A 42 -7.28 -15.63 -5.49
CA ARG A 42 -6.07 -16.02 -6.20
C ARG A 42 -5.70 -14.91 -7.19
N LEU A 43 -4.40 -14.70 -7.35
CA LEU A 43 -3.82 -13.83 -8.36
C LEU A 43 -2.61 -14.56 -8.95
N ASP A 44 -2.48 -14.57 -10.26
CA ASP A 44 -1.27 -15.11 -10.89
C ASP A 44 -0.10 -14.13 -10.72
N LEU A 45 1.12 -14.64 -10.89
CA LEU A 45 2.34 -13.85 -10.71
C LEU A 45 2.43 -12.65 -11.68
N PRO A 46 2.09 -12.78 -12.99
CA PRO A 46 2.14 -11.62 -13.90
C PRO A 46 1.21 -10.49 -13.48
N ASN A 47 -0.01 -10.81 -13.04
CA ASN A 47 -0.94 -9.78 -12.58
C ASN A 47 -0.51 -9.18 -11.24
N LEU A 48 0.08 -9.98 -10.34
CA LEU A 48 0.64 -9.51 -9.08
C LEU A 48 1.79 -8.53 -9.31
N GLU A 49 2.73 -8.90 -10.19
CA GLU A 49 3.85 -8.06 -10.59
C GLU A 49 3.36 -6.75 -11.22
N ARG A 50 2.41 -6.83 -12.17
CA ARG A 50 1.82 -5.65 -12.80
C ARG A 50 1.21 -4.69 -11.77
N LEU A 51 0.49 -5.20 -10.77
CA LEU A 51 -0.06 -4.38 -9.69
C LEU A 51 1.04 -3.78 -8.81
N CYS A 52 2.11 -4.54 -8.53
CA CYS A 52 3.26 -4.04 -7.77
C CYS A 52 3.96 -2.89 -8.49
N ILE A 53 4.11 -2.96 -9.82
CA ILE A 53 4.67 -1.90 -10.65
C ILE A 53 3.77 -0.65 -10.62
N ILE A 54 2.48 -0.81 -10.91
CA ILE A 54 1.51 0.30 -10.92
C ILE A 54 1.48 1.02 -9.56
N LEU A 55 1.44 0.24 -8.48
CA LEU A 55 1.32 0.76 -7.12
C LEU A 55 2.67 0.99 -6.45
N ASN A 56 3.78 0.81 -7.19
CA ASN A 56 5.17 0.91 -6.75
C ASN A 56 5.40 0.28 -5.35
N CYS A 57 5.02 -0.99 -5.18
CA CYS A 57 5.06 -1.73 -3.92
C CYS A 57 5.61 -3.16 -4.13
N THR A 58 5.73 -3.92 -3.05
CA THR A 58 6.08 -5.34 -3.09
C THR A 58 4.82 -6.22 -2.93
N PRO A 59 4.88 -7.52 -3.28
CA PRO A 59 3.76 -8.44 -3.05
C PRO A 59 3.27 -8.47 -1.61
N ASN A 60 4.18 -8.36 -0.64
CA ASN A 60 3.86 -8.35 0.78
C ASN A 60 3.03 -7.13 1.19
N ASP A 61 3.19 -5.99 0.51
CA ASP A 61 2.41 -4.78 0.78
C ASP A 61 0.93 -4.93 0.37
N LEU A 62 0.62 -5.93 -0.47
CA LEU A 62 -0.73 -6.25 -0.93
C LEU A 62 -1.40 -7.34 -0.10
N LEU A 63 -0.68 -7.93 0.86
CA LEU A 63 -1.13 -9.05 1.67
C LEU A 63 -1.35 -8.62 3.13
N GLU A 64 -2.33 -9.25 3.75
CA GLU A 64 -2.56 -9.17 5.19
C GLU A 64 -2.74 -10.56 5.79
N TRP A 65 -2.36 -10.70 7.06
CA TRP A 65 -2.47 -11.92 7.82
C TRP A 65 -3.36 -11.71 9.04
N THR A 66 -4.44 -12.49 9.11
CA THR A 66 -5.31 -12.56 10.30
C THR A 66 -5.03 -13.87 11.05
N PRO A 67 -4.34 -13.88 12.19
CA PRO A 67 -4.07 -15.10 12.94
C PRO A 67 -5.37 -15.80 13.36
N SER A 68 -5.39 -17.13 13.34
CA SER A 68 -6.56 -17.87 13.85
C SER A 68 -6.53 -17.92 15.38
N ALA A 69 -7.67 -18.19 16.02
CA ALA A 69 -7.73 -18.34 17.49
C ALA A 69 -6.77 -19.41 18.04
N LYS A 70 -6.42 -20.42 17.21
CA LYS A 70 -5.47 -21.49 17.56
C LYS A 70 -4.00 -21.09 17.38
N ASN A 71 -3.73 -20.17 16.47
CA ASN A 71 -2.39 -19.64 16.20
C ASN A 71 -2.34 -18.19 16.67
N LYS A 72 -2.11 -18.01 17.98
CA LYS A 72 -1.86 -16.68 18.55
C LYS A 72 -0.73 -16.02 17.75
N ALA A 73 -0.86 -14.71 17.49
CA ALA A 73 0.13 -13.95 16.76
C ALA A 73 1.45 -13.92 17.55
N ASN A 74 2.34 -14.87 17.30
CA ASN A 74 3.69 -14.87 17.86
C ASN A 74 4.51 -13.79 17.15
N PRO A 75 5.06 -12.79 17.87
CA PRO A 75 5.95 -11.77 17.31
C PRO A 75 7.16 -12.32 16.56
N ASP A 76 7.66 -13.49 16.96
CA ASP A 76 8.84 -14.12 16.34
C ASP A 76 8.51 -14.82 15.02
N HIS A 77 7.23 -14.94 14.65
CA HIS A 77 6.84 -15.61 13.43
C HIS A 77 7.04 -14.72 12.19
N PRO A 78 7.60 -15.23 11.06
CA PRO A 78 7.86 -14.41 9.87
C PRO A 78 6.64 -13.76 9.20
N LEU A 79 5.42 -14.23 9.48
CA LEU A 79 4.17 -13.60 9.02
C LEU A 79 3.70 -12.45 9.91
N TYR A 80 4.31 -12.26 11.09
CA TYR A 80 3.93 -11.21 12.03
C TYR A 80 3.96 -9.79 11.40
N PRO A 81 4.92 -9.44 10.53
CA PRO A 81 4.91 -8.15 9.83
C PRO A 81 3.68 -7.90 8.95
N LEU A 82 3.02 -8.97 8.48
CA LEU A 82 1.80 -8.90 7.67
C LEU A 82 0.53 -8.88 8.52
N LYS A 83 0.64 -8.97 9.85
CA LYS A 83 -0.51 -9.00 10.74
C LYS A 83 -1.41 -7.79 10.47
N ARG A 84 -2.70 -8.05 10.29
CA ARG A 84 -3.70 -6.98 10.12
C ARG A 84 -3.72 -6.11 11.37
N GLU A 85 -3.39 -4.84 11.19
CA GLU A 85 -3.46 -3.82 12.23
C GLU A 85 -4.28 -2.65 11.68
N GLU A 86 -5.44 -2.40 12.27
CA GLU A 86 -6.39 -1.38 11.82
C GLU A 86 -5.84 0.04 12.02
N GLU A 87 -4.95 0.22 13.01
CA GLU A 87 -4.37 1.52 13.39
C GLU A 87 -3.18 1.95 12.52
N LYS A 88 -2.58 1.04 11.74
CA LYS A 88 -1.38 1.33 10.93
C LYS A 88 -1.67 1.77 9.49
N MET A 89 -2.90 2.18 9.18
CA MET A 89 -3.20 2.72 7.86
C MET A 89 -2.56 4.10 7.70
N ILE A 90 -1.57 4.20 6.80
CA ILE A 90 -0.93 5.48 6.47
C ILE A 90 -1.96 6.35 5.73
N LYS A 91 -2.35 7.47 6.33
CA LYS A 91 -3.29 8.45 5.75
C LYS A 91 -2.57 9.76 5.39
N LEU A 92 -1.43 9.64 4.71
CA LEU A 92 -0.52 10.78 4.43
C LEU A 92 -1.25 11.96 3.79
N ALA A 93 -2.08 11.71 2.77
CA ALA A 93 -2.85 12.76 2.11
C ALA A 93 -3.78 13.52 3.08
N GLN A 94 -4.41 12.83 4.03
CA GLN A 94 -5.27 13.49 5.02
C GLN A 94 -4.46 14.35 6.00
N VAL A 95 -3.29 13.86 6.41
CA VAL A 95 -2.38 14.61 7.28
C VAL A 95 -1.92 15.89 6.58
N ILE A 96 -1.43 15.78 5.34
CA ILE A 96 -0.96 16.93 4.56
C ILE A 96 -2.09 17.94 4.35
N ASN A 97 -3.30 17.47 3.99
CA ASN A 97 -4.46 18.36 3.75
C ASN A 97 -4.94 19.10 5.00
N SER A 98 -4.58 18.64 6.20
CA SER A 98 -4.93 19.31 7.46
C SER A 98 -3.95 20.40 7.88
N LEU A 99 -2.81 20.52 7.19
CA LEU A 99 -1.78 21.49 7.52
C LEU A 99 -2.10 22.87 6.91
N PRO A 100 -1.69 23.97 7.58
CA PRO A 100 -1.70 25.31 6.99
C PRO A 100 -0.82 25.37 5.74
N ILE A 101 -1.17 26.26 4.81
CA ILE A 101 -0.44 26.46 3.55
C ILE A 101 1.05 26.77 3.79
N GLU A 102 1.34 27.54 4.84
CA GLU A 102 2.69 27.95 5.25
C GLU A 102 3.59 26.76 5.64
N SER A 103 2.99 25.65 6.09
CA SER A 103 3.74 24.46 6.51
C SER A 103 4.02 23.49 5.35
N LEU A 104 3.45 23.71 4.16
CA LEU A 104 3.59 22.76 3.04
C LEU A 104 5.01 22.77 2.45
N ASP A 105 5.70 23.92 2.49
CA ASP A 105 7.10 24.01 2.04
C ASP A 105 8.03 23.14 2.89
N GLU A 106 7.83 23.13 4.22
CA GLU A 106 8.59 22.28 5.13
C GLU A 106 8.34 20.78 4.86
N VAL A 107 7.09 20.42 4.59
CA VAL A 107 6.72 19.04 4.22
C VAL A 107 7.40 18.64 2.91
N GLN A 108 7.42 19.52 1.91
CA GLN A 108 8.08 19.25 0.64
C GLN A 108 9.57 18.99 0.85
N GLN A 109 10.27 19.87 1.57
CA GLN A 109 11.70 19.72 1.86
C GLN A 109 12.00 18.42 2.62
N ALA A 110 11.16 18.06 3.61
CA ALA A 110 11.31 16.81 4.34
C ALA A 110 11.21 15.59 3.40
N VAL A 111 10.23 15.57 2.49
CA VAL A 111 10.03 14.48 1.52
C VAL A 111 11.21 14.39 0.53
N GLU A 112 11.72 15.52 0.04
CA GLU A 112 12.89 15.56 -0.84
C GLU A 112 14.13 15.00 -0.14
N SER A 113 14.36 15.36 1.13
CA SER A 113 15.49 14.82 1.91
C SER A 113 15.43 13.29 2.06
N ILE A 114 14.23 12.71 2.18
CA ILE A 114 14.02 11.26 2.28
C ILE A 114 14.38 10.59 0.95
N LYS A 115 14.01 11.20 -0.20
CA LYS A 115 14.34 10.67 -1.52
C LYS A 115 15.86 10.59 -1.74
N GLU A 116 16.59 11.64 -1.38
CA GLU A 116 18.06 11.66 -1.52
C GLU A 116 18.74 10.61 -0.64
N LYS A 117 18.31 10.46 0.63
CA LYS A 117 18.82 9.41 1.52
C LYS A 117 18.60 8.00 0.97
N LYS A 118 17.42 7.73 0.39
CA LYS A 118 17.09 6.45 -0.25
C LYS A 118 17.98 6.18 -1.47
N LYS A 119 18.21 7.20 -2.30
CA LYS A 119 19.08 7.09 -3.49
C LYS A 119 20.52 6.76 -3.11
N ALA A 120 21.05 7.41 -2.08
CA ALA A 120 22.39 7.13 -1.55
C ALA A 120 22.52 5.69 -1.02
N ALA A 121 21.50 5.20 -0.30
CA ALA A 121 21.49 3.83 0.24
C ALA A 121 21.37 2.73 -0.83
N SER A 122 20.77 3.02 -1.99
CA SER A 122 20.69 2.06 -3.12
C SER A 122 21.92 2.05 -4.04
N ALA A 123 22.83 3.00 -3.87
CA ALA A 123 24.06 3.11 -4.66
C ALA A 123 25.31 2.55 -3.94
N SER A 124 25.13 2.04 -2.71
CA SER A 124 26.14 1.35 -1.91
C SER A 124 25.86 -0.15 -1.88
#